data_AF-A0A519E162-F1
#
_entry.id   AF-A0A519E162-F1
#
_cell.length_a   1.000
_cell.length_b   1.000
_cell.length_c   1.000
_cell.angle_alpha   90.00
_cell.angle_beta   90.00
_cell.angle_gamma   90.00
#
_symmetry.space_group_name_H-M   'P 1'
#
loop_
_entity.id
_entity.type
_entity.pdbx_description
1 polymer ?
#
loop_
_entity_poly.entity_id
_entity_poly.type
_entity_poly.pdbx_seq_one_letter_code
_entity_poly.pdbx_strand_id
1 'polypeptide(L)'
;MLQQVEIMEAPQVATLESPVEGRARPVWVHSKSQPPYLFYPWMDPCSPGDWPYDLQALRGTQDYDDVIDWFACKHPHLHREDFATLDRELTICAGERQISVRVIRDPEEYNLSLQFTLFGYPPVCGYPYAEVEAFHALYATVPAIVRLWRVTLIRTWPGRFEDRHLVR
;
A
#
# COMPACT_ATOMS: atom_id res chain seq x y z
N MET A 1 3.74 19.82 38.70
CA MET A 1 3.20 18.46 38.41
C MET A 1 3.43 18.19 36.94
N LEU A 2 4.45 17.42 36.61
CA LEU A 2 4.71 16.94 35.24
C LEU A 2 4.16 15.52 35.19
N GLN A 3 3.14 15.29 34.35
CA GLN A 3 2.61 13.95 34.09
C GLN A 3 3.71 13.13 33.40
N GLN A 4 4.03 11.97 33.98
CA GLN A 4 4.90 10.98 33.39
C GLN A 4 4.29 10.51 32.07
N VAL A 5 5.06 10.65 30.99
CA VAL A 5 4.79 10.00 29.71
C VAL A 5 5.14 8.53 29.91
N GLU A 6 4.14 7.66 29.96
CA GLU A 6 4.34 6.21 29.87
C GLU A 6 4.89 5.90 28.48
N ILE A 7 6.20 5.65 28.43
CA ILE A 7 6.85 5.05 27.27
C ILE A 7 6.37 3.60 27.24
N MET A 8 5.33 3.31 26.43
CA MET A 8 4.99 1.94 26.09
C MET A 8 6.19 1.32 25.39
N GLU A 9 6.92 0.47 26.10
CA GLU A 9 7.96 -0.37 25.54
C GLU A 9 7.38 -1.19 24.38
N ALA A 10 8.10 -1.20 23.25
CA ALA A 10 7.77 -2.06 22.13
C ALA A 10 7.68 -3.52 22.62
N PRO A 11 6.66 -4.30 22.20
CA PRO A 11 6.56 -5.70 22.60
C PRO A 11 7.84 -6.43 22.18
N GLN A 12 8.45 -7.14 23.12
CA GLN A 12 9.67 -7.92 22.91
C GLN A 12 9.41 -8.95 21.80
N VAL A 13 9.94 -8.68 20.61
CA VAL A 13 9.80 -9.55 19.45
C VAL A 13 10.65 -10.80 19.69
N ALA A 14 10.00 -11.96 19.67
CA ALA A 14 10.66 -13.25 19.61
C ALA A 14 11.73 -13.23 18.51
N THR A 15 12.94 -13.65 18.86
CA THR A 15 14.12 -13.63 18.00
C THR A 15 13.83 -14.36 16.69
N LEU A 16 13.48 -13.64 15.63
CA LEU A 16 13.39 -14.18 14.28
C LEU A 16 14.81 -14.56 13.86
N GLU A 17 14.94 -15.81 13.43
CA GLU A 17 16.18 -16.47 13.05
C GLU A 17 17.01 -15.64 12.06
N SER A 18 18.33 -15.86 12.15
CA SER A 18 19.40 -15.21 11.39
C SER A 18 19.04 -14.89 9.93
N PRO A 19 19.48 -13.73 9.40
CA PRO A 19 19.16 -13.35 8.03
C PRO A 19 19.76 -14.36 7.05
N VAL A 20 18.92 -14.85 6.14
CA VAL A 20 19.40 -15.46 4.89
C VAL A 20 20.30 -14.42 4.23
N GLU A 21 21.57 -14.76 4.03
CA GLU A 21 22.58 -13.87 3.45
C GLU A 21 22.02 -13.16 2.20
N GLY A 22 22.00 -11.82 2.23
CA GLY A 22 21.55 -10.97 1.12
C GLY A 22 20.15 -10.37 1.22
N ARG A 23 19.32 -10.71 2.22
CA ARG A 23 18.02 -10.04 2.41
C ARG A 23 18.17 -8.80 3.30
N ALA A 24 17.62 -7.66 2.85
CA ALA A 24 17.49 -6.44 3.66
C ALA A 24 16.77 -6.77 4.98
N ARG A 25 17.11 -6.10 6.09
CA ARG A 25 16.44 -6.36 7.39
C ARG A 25 15.03 -5.77 7.40
N PRO A 26 14.08 -6.33 8.18
CA PRO A 26 12.80 -5.67 8.40
C PRO A 26 13.00 -4.29 9.06
N VAL A 27 12.15 -3.34 8.71
CA VAL A 27 12.20 -1.95 9.21
C VAL A 27 10.88 -1.63 9.90
N TRP A 28 10.93 -0.98 11.07
CA TRP A 28 9.73 -0.47 11.72
C TRP A 28 9.27 0.81 11.04
N VAL A 29 8.00 0.85 10.66
CA VAL A 29 7.39 2.02 10.02
C VAL A 29 6.46 2.69 11.02
N HIS A 30 6.72 3.98 11.23
CA HIS A 30 5.91 4.84 12.10
C HIS A 30 5.00 5.69 11.22
N SER A 31 3.71 5.36 11.24
CA SER A 31 2.65 6.11 10.57
C SER A 31 2.16 7.25 11.49
N LYS A 32 1.62 8.33 10.92
CA LYS A 32 0.96 9.38 11.73
C LYS A 32 -0.40 8.92 12.26
N SER A 33 -0.98 7.90 11.64
CA SER A 33 -2.40 7.58 11.72
C SER A 33 -2.70 6.10 11.98
N GLN A 34 -1.67 5.26 12.00
CA GLN A 34 -1.77 3.81 12.19
C GLN A 34 -0.77 3.34 13.24
N PRO A 35 -1.07 2.22 13.93
CA PRO A 35 -0.09 1.57 14.79
C PRO A 35 1.20 1.27 14.03
N PRO A 36 2.38 1.41 14.66
CA PRO A 36 3.64 1.02 14.04
C PRO A 36 3.58 -0.44 13.57
N TYR A 37 4.17 -0.71 12.41
CA TYR A 37 4.18 -2.05 11.84
C TYR A 37 5.55 -2.37 11.22
N LEU A 38 5.82 -3.67 11.03
CA LEU A 38 7.07 -4.12 10.43
C LEU A 38 6.94 -4.21 8.90
N PHE A 39 7.78 -3.46 8.20
CA PHE A 39 7.96 -3.53 6.75
C PHE A 39 9.11 -4.48 6.42
N TYR A 40 8.96 -5.23 5.34
CA TYR A 40 9.89 -6.28 4.92
C TYR A 40 10.41 -5.96 3.51
N PRO A 41 11.56 -5.27 3.37
CA PRO A 41 11.99 -4.70 2.08
C PRO A 41 12.29 -5.74 0.99
N TRP A 42 12.48 -7.02 1.35
CA TRP A 42 12.65 -8.08 0.35
C TRP A 42 11.33 -8.53 -0.30
N MET A 43 10.18 -8.16 0.27
CA MET A 43 8.89 -8.35 -0.38
C MET A 43 8.54 -7.17 -1.29
N ASP A 44 9.24 -6.04 -1.14
CA ASP A 44 8.97 -4.77 -1.82
C ASP A 44 10.26 -3.94 -2.00
N PRO A 45 10.88 -3.98 -3.20
CA PRO A 45 12.25 -3.49 -3.43
C PRO A 45 12.38 -1.95 -3.51
N CYS A 46 11.43 -1.19 -2.96
CA CYS A 46 11.58 0.26 -2.91
C CYS A 46 12.70 0.65 -1.95
N SER A 47 13.45 1.69 -2.32
CA SER A 47 14.65 2.12 -1.59
C SER A 47 14.32 2.33 -0.10
N PRO A 48 14.84 1.47 0.79
CA PRO A 48 14.50 1.54 2.21
C PRO A 48 15.07 2.83 2.82
N GLY A 49 14.26 3.53 3.61
CA GLY A 49 14.68 4.68 4.42
C GLY A 49 14.20 6.06 3.98
N ASP A 50 13.53 6.18 2.83
CA ASP A 50 12.93 7.44 2.36
C ASP A 50 11.40 7.36 2.39
N TRP A 51 10.74 8.37 2.99
CA TRP A 51 9.28 8.48 2.95
C TRP A 51 8.80 8.77 1.51
N PRO A 52 7.73 8.14 0.99
CA PRO A 52 6.85 7.13 1.60
C PRO A 52 7.17 5.68 1.18
N TYR A 53 8.40 5.36 0.78
CA TYR A 53 8.73 4.06 0.17
C TYR A 53 8.57 2.84 1.10
N ASP A 54 8.59 3.06 2.41
CA ASP A 54 8.32 2.03 3.43
C ASP A 54 6.83 2.00 3.85
N LEU A 55 6.01 2.94 3.38
CA LEU A 55 4.65 3.16 3.86
C LEU A 55 3.60 2.50 2.95
N GLN A 56 2.86 1.55 3.53
CA GLN A 56 1.60 1.07 2.99
C GLN A 56 0.49 1.54 3.93
N ALA A 57 -0.33 2.48 3.47
CA ALA A 57 -1.32 3.13 4.29
C ALA A 57 -2.73 2.62 3.99
N LEU A 58 -3.51 2.35 5.03
CA LEU A 58 -4.92 1.97 4.96
C LEU A 58 -5.80 3.18 4.63
N ARG A 59 -6.78 2.98 3.75
CA ARG A 59 -7.77 3.99 3.38
C ARG A 59 -8.51 4.53 4.61
N GLY A 60 -8.80 5.84 4.58
CA GLY A 60 -9.42 6.55 5.71
C GLY A 60 -8.43 7.04 6.78
N THR A 61 -7.12 6.89 6.53
CA THR A 61 -6.07 7.44 7.37
C THR A 61 -5.38 8.62 6.67
N GLN A 62 -4.81 9.57 7.42
CA GLN A 62 -4.12 10.72 6.82
C GLN A 62 -2.95 10.29 5.94
N ASP A 63 -2.26 9.23 6.33
CA ASP A 63 -1.14 8.64 5.58
C ASP A 63 -1.56 8.15 4.18
N TYR A 64 -2.81 7.72 4.01
CA TYR A 64 -3.34 7.31 2.71
C TYR A 64 -3.40 8.50 1.74
N ASP A 65 -3.96 9.61 2.21
CA ASP A 65 -4.07 10.84 1.43
C ASP A 65 -2.68 11.45 1.17
N ASP A 66 -1.80 11.45 2.18
CA ASP A 66 -0.42 11.95 2.07
C ASP A 66 0.38 11.18 0.99
N VAL A 67 0.22 9.85 0.90
CA VAL A 67 0.88 9.02 -0.12
C VAL A 67 0.41 9.40 -1.53
N ILE A 68 -0.89 9.56 -1.72
CA ILE A 68 -1.47 9.94 -3.02
C ILE A 68 -1.01 11.35 -3.41
N ASP A 69 -1.04 12.30 -2.47
CA ASP A 69 -0.63 13.68 -2.70
C ASP A 69 0.85 13.77 -3.05
N TRP A 70 1.72 13.05 -2.33
CA TRP A 70 3.13 12.98 -2.67
C TRP A 70 3.36 12.40 -4.06
N PHE A 71 2.65 11.33 -4.41
CA PHE A 71 2.78 10.71 -5.72
C PHE A 71 2.34 11.64 -6.85
N ALA A 72 1.22 12.33 -6.67
CA ALA A 72 0.73 13.34 -7.60
C ALA A 72 1.75 14.49 -7.76
N CYS A 73 2.40 14.93 -6.69
CA CYS A 73 3.48 15.92 -6.76
C CYS A 73 4.67 15.46 -7.62
N LYS A 74 4.95 14.16 -7.68
CA LYS A 74 6.01 13.58 -8.54
C LYS A 74 5.58 13.41 -10.00
N HIS A 75 4.28 13.48 -10.27
CA HIS A 75 3.71 13.30 -11.61
C HIS A 75 2.82 14.50 -11.98
N PRO A 76 3.42 15.70 -12.21
CA PRO A 76 2.67 16.94 -12.43
C PRO A 76 1.82 16.95 -13.71
N HIS A 77 2.00 15.98 -14.60
CA HIS A 77 1.19 15.78 -15.80
C HIS A 77 -0.13 15.04 -15.51
N LEU A 78 -0.32 14.53 -14.30
CA LEU A 78 -1.55 13.85 -13.86
C LEU A 78 -2.40 14.80 -13.02
N HIS A 79 -3.72 14.69 -13.15
CA HIS A 79 -4.64 15.53 -12.40
C HIS A 79 -5.00 14.88 -11.07
N ARG A 80 -4.96 15.66 -9.98
CA ARG A 80 -5.36 15.19 -8.64
C ARG A 80 -6.79 14.62 -8.61
N GLU A 81 -7.69 15.20 -9.39
CA GLU A 81 -9.08 14.75 -9.54
C GLU A 81 -9.20 13.34 -10.12
N ASP A 82 -8.21 12.91 -10.92
CA ASP A 82 -8.19 11.55 -11.47
C ASP A 82 -7.98 10.52 -10.36
N PHE A 83 -7.12 10.82 -9.38
CA PHE A 83 -6.88 9.95 -8.22
C PHE A 83 -8.11 9.88 -7.32
N ALA A 84 -8.82 11.00 -7.13
CA ALA A 84 -10.08 11.01 -6.39
C ALA A 84 -11.18 10.18 -7.09
N THR A 85 -11.24 10.25 -8.42
CA THR A 85 -12.15 9.41 -9.21
C THR A 85 -11.77 7.94 -9.07
N LEU A 86 -10.48 7.62 -9.16
CA LEU A 86 -9.99 6.26 -8.99
C LEU A 86 -10.31 5.69 -7.61
N ASP A 87 -10.06 6.42 -6.52
CA ASP A 87 -10.39 5.97 -5.16
C ASP A 87 -11.89 5.70 -5.00
N ARG A 88 -12.74 6.58 -5.56
CA ARG A 88 -14.19 6.41 -5.54
C ARG A 88 -14.62 5.14 -6.24
N GLU A 89 -14.21 4.96 -7.50
CA GLU A 89 -14.60 3.77 -8.27
C GLU A 89 -14.02 2.49 -7.65
N LEU A 90 -12.79 2.54 -7.15
CA LEU A 90 -12.16 1.41 -6.46
C LEU A 90 -12.95 1.03 -5.21
N THR A 91 -13.41 2.00 -4.44
CA THR A 91 -14.25 1.78 -3.24
C THR A 91 -15.58 1.14 -3.62
N ILE A 92 -16.23 1.60 -4.70
CA ILE A 92 -17.48 1.01 -5.19
C ILE A 92 -17.26 -0.46 -5.56
N CYS A 93 -16.19 -0.78 -6.28
CA CYS A 93 -15.87 -2.15 -6.66
C CYS A 93 -15.49 -3.02 -5.46
N ALA A 94 -14.68 -2.50 -4.52
CA ALA A 94 -14.19 -3.25 -3.37
C ALA A 94 -15.30 -3.61 -2.35
N GLY A 95 -16.37 -2.80 -2.30
CA GLY A 95 -17.43 -2.91 -1.29
C GLY A 95 -16.87 -2.66 0.11
N GLU A 96 -17.17 -3.54 1.06
CA GLU A 96 -16.75 -3.43 2.47
C GLU A 96 -15.29 -3.86 2.73
N ARG A 97 -14.49 -4.08 1.69
CA ARG A 97 -13.10 -4.55 1.84
C ARG A 97 -12.18 -3.42 2.29
N GLN A 98 -11.18 -3.78 3.08
CA GLN A 98 -10.06 -2.89 3.38
C GLN A 98 -9.25 -2.62 2.10
N ILE A 99 -8.89 -1.35 1.91
CA ILE A 99 -8.04 -0.89 0.81
C ILE A 99 -6.80 -0.25 1.42
N SER A 100 -5.62 -0.55 0.91
CA SER A 100 -4.41 0.21 1.22
C SER A 100 -3.75 0.74 -0.04
N VAL A 101 -2.89 1.74 0.12
CA VAL A 101 -2.07 2.31 -0.94
C VAL A 101 -0.61 2.32 -0.53
N ARG A 102 0.29 2.14 -1.49
CA ARG A 102 1.73 2.37 -1.33
C ARG A 102 2.36 2.79 -2.63
N VAL A 103 3.54 3.38 -2.55
CA VAL A 103 4.39 3.62 -3.71
C VAL A 103 5.23 2.39 -3.96
N ILE A 104 5.23 1.89 -5.19
CA ILE A 104 6.18 0.89 -5.66
C ILE A 104 7.05 1.45 -6.79
N ARG A 105 8.24 0.89 -6.96
CA ARG A 105 9.16 1.21 -8.06
C ARG A 105 9.18 0.02 -9.01
N ASP A 106 8.89 0.27 -10.28
CA ASP A 106 9.12 -0.71 -11.33
C ASP A 106 10.64 -0.86 -11.55
N PRO A 107 11.22 -2.05 -11.31
CA PRO A 107 12.65 -2.26 -11.50
C PRO A 107 13.07 -2.30 -12.98
N GLU A 108 12.15 -2.59 -13.91
CA GLU A 108 12.41 -2.67 -15.35
C GLU A 108 12.35 -1.29 -15.98
N GLU A 109 11.33 -0.51 -15.63
CA GLU A 109 11.10 0.82 -16.22
C GLU A 109 11.69 1.96 -15.39
N TYR A 110 12.20 1.67 -14.19
CA TYR A 110 12.68 2.65 -13.20
C TYR A 110 11.64 3.73 -12.83
N ASN A 111 10.35 3.47 -13.09
CA ASN A 111 9.23 4.38 -12.86
C ASN A 111 8.58 4.14 -11.49
N LEU A 112 7.91 5.16 -10.96
CA LEU A 112 7.11 5.06 -9.75
C LEU A 112 5.67 4.69 -10.12
N SER A 113 5.05 3.81 -9.33
CA SER A 113 3.64 3.46 -9.44
C SER A 113 2.95 3.47 -8.08
N LEU A 114 1.68 3.80 -8.04
CA LEU A 114 0.82 3.57 -6.88
C LEU A 114 0.22 2.18 -6.95
N GLN A 115 0.44 1.39 -5.93
CA GLN A 115 -0.22 0.11 -5.78
C GLN A 115 -1.34 0.22 -4.75
N PHE A 116 -2.57 -0.02 -5.20
CA PHE A 116 -3.71 -0.22 -4.34
C PHE A 116 -3.86 -1.71 -4.05
N THR A 117 -4.03 -2.05 -2.78
CA THR A 117 -4.22 -3.44 -2.34
C THR A 117 -5.58 -3.60 -1.69
N LEU A 118 -6.40 -4.52 -2.21
CA LEU A 118 -7.68 -4.90 -1.63
C LEU A 118 -7.48 -6.16 -0.79
N PHE A 119 -7.89 -6.11 0.46
CA PHE A 119 -7.74 -7.21 1.42
C PHE A 119 -9.02 -8.02 1.56
N GLY A 120 -8.94 -9.18 2.22
CA GLY A 120 -10.08 -10.04 2.52
C GLY A 120 -10.30 -11.18 1.53
N TYR A 121 -9.33 -11.44 0.63
CA TYR A 121 -9.44 -12.52 -0.34
C TYR A 121 -8.98 -13.88 0.21
N PRO A 122 -9.37 -15.00 -0.41
CA PRO A 122 -8.76 -16.28 -0.12
C PRO A 122 -7.30 -16.31 -0.61
N PRO A 123 -6.40 -17.07 0.03
CA PRO A 123 -4.98 -17.18 -0.33
C PRO A 123 -4.77 -18.07 -1.56
N VAL A 124 -5.57 -17.88 -2.61
CA VAL A 124 -5.53 -18.67 -3.84
C VAL A 124 -5.01 -17.78 -4.96
N CYS A 125 -3.87 -18.14 -5.53
CA CYS A 125 -3.26 -17.41 -6.63
C CYS A 125 -4.10 -17.55 -7.91
N GLY A 126 -4.37 -16.45 -8.61
CA GLY A 126 -4.93 -16.45 -9.96
C GLY A 126 -6.44 -16.65 -10.07
N TYR A 127 -7.22 -16.51 -9.00
CA TYR A 127 -8.68 -16.51 -9.13
C TYR A 127 -9.16 -15.12 -9.61
N PRO A 128 -9.88 -15.03 -10.74
CA PRO A 128 -10.50 -13.77 -11.13
C PRO A 128 -11.57 -13.40 -10.11
N TYR A 129 -11.40 -12.26 -9.45
CA TYR A 129 -12.42 -11.69 -8.59
C TYR A 129 -13.24 -10.72 -9.41
N ALA A 130 -14.55 -10.97 -9.49
CA ALA A 130 -15.46 -10.19 -10.35
C ALA A 130 -15.39 -8.69 -10.04
N GLU A 131 -15.18 -8.32 -8.78
CA GLU A 131 -14.97 -6.93 -8.35
C GLU A 131 -13.68 -6.30 -8.91
N VAL A 132 -12.60 -7.07 -9.02
CA VAL A 132 -11.32 -6.60 -9.58
C VAL A 132 -11.42 -6.52 -11.10
N GLU A 133 -12.09 -7.48 -11.74
CA GLU A 133 -12.36 -7.44 -13.17
C GLU A 133 -13.25 -6.25 -13.55
N ALA A 134 -14.29 -5.98 -12.74
CA ALA A 134 -15.16 -4.82 -12.92
C ALA A 134 -14.37 -3.51 -12.82
N PHE A 135 -13.45 -3.41 -11.86
CA PHE A 135 -12.56 -2.25 -11.78
C PHE A 135 -11.62 -2.16 -12.98
N HIS A 136 -11.01 -3.27 -13.40
CA HIS A 136 -10.12 -3.28 -14.56
C HIS A 136 -10.82 -2.85 -15.85
N ALA A 137 -12.11 -3.16 -16.02
CA ALA A 137 -12.91 -2.68 -17.15
C ALA A 137 -13.00 -1.13 -17.19
N LEU A 138 -12.86 -0.45 -16.05
CA LEU A 138 -12.88 1.01 -15.98
C LEU A 138 -11.64 1.65 -16.61
N TYR A 139 -10.50 0.94 -16.70
CA TYR A 139 -9.34 1.41 -17.46
C TYR A 139 -9.62 1.59 -18.95
N ALA A 140 -10.71 1.02 -19.48
CA ALA A 140 -11.13 1.19 -20.87
C ALA A 140 -12.23 2.25 -21.04
N THR A 141 -12.98 2.59 -19.98
CA THR A 141 -14.24 3.35 -20.10
C THR A 141 -14.27 4.66 -19.34
N VAL A 142 -13.46 4.83 -18.28
CA VAL A 142 -13.45 6.03 -17.44
C VAL A 142 -12.20 6.85 -17.75
N PRO A 143 -12.32 8.03 -18.39
CA PRO A 143 -11.16 8.81 -18.84
C PRO A 143 -10.13 9.14 -17.75
N ALA A 144 -10.59 9.39 -16.53
CA ALA A 144 -9.73 9.62 -15.37
C ALA A 144 -8.86 8.40 -15.04
N ILE A 145 -9.47 7.21 -14.99
CA ILE A 145 -8.78 5.95 -14.68
C ILE A 145 -7.87 5.55 -15.84
N VAL A 146 -8.31 5.76 -17.10
CA VAL A 146 -7.48 5.56 -18.29
C VAL A 146 -6.18 6.36 -18.20
N ARG A 147 -6.21 7.62 -17.77
CA ARG A 147 -4.99 8.45 -17.62
C ARG A 147 -4.02 7.90 -16.58
N LEU A 148 -4.52 7.15 -15.59
CA LEU A 148 -3.73 6.58 -14.51
C LEU A 148 -3.23 5.15 -14.79
N TRP A 149 -3.59 4.54 -15.92
CA TRP A 149 -3.38 3.10 -16.16
C TRP A 149 -1.92 2.64 -16.09
N ARG A 150 -0.96 3.49 -16.47
CA ARG A 150 0.47 3.16 -16.44
C ARG A 150 1.16 3.37 -15.11
N VAL A 151 0.48 4.06 -14.20
CA VAL A 151 1.07 4.56 -12.95
C VAL A 151 0.32 4.04 -11.73
N THR A 152 -0.74 3.25 -11.93
CA THR A 152 -1.54 2.65 -10.87
C THR A 152 -1.70 1.15 -11.11
N LEU A 153 -1.66 0.39 -10.03
CA LEU A 153 -1.73 -1.06 -10.04
C LEU A 153 -2.69 -1.52 -8.95
N ILE A 154 -3.53 -2.50 -9.26
CA ILE A 154 -4.44 -3.11 -8.30
C ILE A 154 -3.96 -4.51 -7.95
N ARG A 155 -3.90 -4.82 -6.66
CA ARG A 155 -3.54 -6.14 -6.14
C ARG A 155 -4.59 -6.63 -5.16
N THR A 156 -4.85 -7.93 -5.18
CA THR A 156 -5.60 -8.60 -4.13
C THR A 156 -4.67 -9.23 -3.12
N TRP A 157 -5.05 -9.17 -1.85
CA TRP A 157 -4.31 -9.77 -0.75
C TRP A 157 -5.23 -10.56 0.19
N PRO A 158 -4.80 -11.71 0.69
CA PRO A 158 -5.62 -12.50 1.59
C PRO A 158 -5.58 -12.02 3.05
N GLY A 159 -6.66 -12.25 3.78
CA GLY A 159 -6.75 -11.83 5.18
C GLY A 159 -6.89 -10.31 5.33
N ARG A 160 -6.63 -9.78 6.52
CA ARG A 160 -6.77 -8.35 6.83
C ARG A 160 -5.47 -7.58 6.58
N PHE A 161 -5.57 -6.26 6.47
CA PHE A 161 -4.41 -5.38 6.33
C PHE A 161 -3.40 -5.59 7.45
N GLU A 162 -3.86 -5.72 8.69
CA GLU A 162 -3.04 -5.94 9.88
C GLU A 162 -2.22 -7.23 9.79
N ASP A 163 -2.77 -8.27 9.15
CA ASP A 163 -2.19 -9.61 9.04
C ASP A 163 -1.28 -9.77 7.80
N ARG A 164 -1.05 -8.69 7.03
CA ARG A 164 -0.32 -8.75 5.75
C ARG A 164 1.11 -9.32 5.85
N HIS A 165 1.69 -9.33 7.05
CA HIS A 165 3.01 -9.88 7.31
C HIS A 165 3.02 -11.41 7.56
N LEU A 166 1.85 -12.02 7.77
CA LEU A 166 1.70 -13.43 8.10
C LEU A 166 1.55 -14.32 6.87
N VAL A 167 1.18 -13.75 5.73
CA VAL A 167 0.92 -14.48 4.50
C VAL A 167 2.24 -14.60 3.72
N ARG A 168 2.72 -15.83 3.56
CA ARG A 168 3.94 -16.19 2.81
C ARG A 168 3.62 -16.63 1.39
#